data_AF-A0A6A4ZAJ7-F1
#
_entry.id   AF-A0A6A4ZAJ7-F1
#
_cell.length_a   1.000
_cell.length_b   1.000
_cell.length_c   1.000
_cell.angle_alpha   90.00
_cell.angle_beta   90.00
_cell.angle_gamma   90.00
#
_symmetry.space_group_name_H-M   'P 1'
#
loop_
_entity.id
_entity.type
_entity.pdbx_description
1 polymer ?
#
loop_
_entity_poly.entity_id
_entity_poly.type
_entity_poly.pdbx_seq_one_letter_code
_entity_poly.pdbx_strand_id
1 'polypeptide(L)'
;MADVRLAANDAFKRGDYSRAELLYTKALSLDDNHRRYNASILGNRAAAYMALNQYDKAIKDCNAALQYHPVYFKVLLRRARCYYTQNHYKESVADFDEYMAKAKVAPDDLRHVRRERDQVQKDWDRSKYHRRNGWDDDFYYSSHQRRPKARHRSKAHKHAGDPYEQAPPRPPYVPPLTHYQVLRVPSTATQAEIKKSYRKLALLYHPDKAKTTQDGELFKDMSAAYAVLSNEQLKATYDKDLRYGGH
;
A
#
# COMPACT_ATOMS: atom_id res chain seq x y z
N MET A 1 -19.04 -30.01 -22.22
CA MET A 1 -18.94 -28.96 -21.17
C MET A 1 -17.83 -29.26 -20.14
N ALA A 2 -17.79 -30.46 -19.55
CA ALA A 2 -16.78 -30.81 -18.54
C ALA A 2 -15.33 -30.75 -19.07
N ASP A 3 -15.10 -31.22 -20.30
CA ASP A 3 -13.74 -31.38 -20.85
C ASP A 3 -13.01 -30.05 -21.04
N VAL A 4 -13.69 -29.00 -21.51
CA VAL A 4 -13.09 -27.67 -21.73
C VAL A 4 -12.72 -27.02 -20.40
N ARG A 5 -13.57 -27.15 -19.38
CA ARG A 5 -13.29 -26.64 -18.02
C ARG A 5 -12.13 -27.39 -17.37
N LEU A 6 -12.06 -28.72 -17.55
CA LEU A 6 -10.95 -29.52 -17.03
C LEU A 6 -9.62 -29.11 -17.69
N ALA A 7 -9.62 -28.92 -19.01
CA ALA A 7 -8.47 -28.40 -19.75
C ALA A 7 -8.08 -26.99 -19.26
N ALA A 8 -9.04 -26.12 -18.97
CA ALA A 8 -8.78 -24.78 -18.43
C ALA A 8 -8.13 -24.85 -17.03
N ASN A 9 -8.67 -25.69 -16.14
CA ASN A 9 -8.13 -25.90 -14.80
C ASN A 9 -6.72 -26.49 -14.85
N ASP A 10 -6.46 -27.36 -15.81
CA ASP A 10 -5.16 -27.97 -15.99
C ASP A 10 -4.13 -26.98 -16.55
N ALA A 11 -4.51 -26.16 -17.55
CA ALA A 11 -3.69 -25.03 -17.99
C ALA A 11 -3.36 -24.06 -16.84
N PHE A 12 -4.35 -23.75 -16.00
CA PHE A 12 -4.16 -22.91 -14.81
C PHE A 12 -3.15 -23.52 -13.83
N LYS A 13 -3.25 -24.83 -13.57
CA LYS A 13 -2.29 -25.55 -12.70
C LYS A 13 -0.87 -25.55 -13.25
N ARG A 14 -0.72 -25.57 -14.58
CA ARG A 14 0.56 -25.47 -15.27
C ARG A 14 1.14 -24.05 -15.31
N GLY A 15 0.42 -23.05 -14.80
CA GLY A 15 0.84 -21.64 -14.82
C GLY A 15 0.57 -20.93 -16.14
N ASP A 16 -0.04 -21.61 -17.11
CA ASP A 16 -0.43 -21.01 -18.39
C ASP A 16 -1.78 -20.29 -18.24
N TYR A 17 -1.72 -19.14 -17.57
CA TYR A 17 -2.92 -18.36 -17.22
C TYR A 17 -3.61 -17.75 -18.44
N SER A 18 -2.85 -17.40 -19.49
CA SER A 18 -3.39 -16.90 -20.75
C SER A 18 -4.19 -17.97 -21.49
N ARG A 19 -3.68 -19.20 -21.56
CA ARG A 19 -4.45 -20.32 -22.12
C ARG A 19 -5.65 -20.65 -21.24
N ALA A 20 -5.50 -20.62 -19.91
CA ALA A 20 -6.60 -20.84 -18.99
C ALA A 20 -7.74 -19.82 -19.20
N GLU A 21 -7.43 -18.53 -19.37
CA GLU A 21 -8.41 -17.48 -19.70
C GLU A 21 -9.23 -17.83 -20.95
N LEU A 22 -8.54 -18.17 -22.05
CA LEU A 22 -9.20 -18.50 -23.32
C LEU A 22 -10.11 -19.72 -23.18
N LEU A 23 -9.64 -20.76 -22.49
CA LEU A 23 -10.42 -21.97 -22.25
C LEU A 23 -11.61 -21.73 -21.32
N TYR A 24 -11.48 -20.89 -20.29
CA TYR A 24 -12.61 -20.50 -19.45
C TYR A 24 -13.63 -19.66 -20.22
N THR A 25 -13.19 -18.76 -21.09
CA THR A 25 -14.07 -17.97 -21.94
C THR A 25 -14.84 -18.87 -22.90
N LYS A 26 -14.17 -19.84 -23.53
CA LYS A 26 -14.81 -20.88 -24.32
C LYS A 26 -15.78 -21.73 -23.49
N ALA A 27 -15.45 -22.04 -22.24
CA ALA A 27 -16.32 -22.83 -21.38
C ALA A 27 -17.62 -22.08 -21.03
N LEU A 28 -17.55 -20.76 -20.84
CA LEU A 28 -18.72 -19.91 -20.58
C LEU A 28 -19.63 -19.83 -21.81
N SER A 29 -19.07 -19.75 -23.02
CA SER A 29 -19.87 -19.67 -24.25
C SER A 29 -20.59 -20.96 -24.64
N LEU A 30 -20.41 -22.07 -23.91
CA LEU A 30 -21.08 -23.34 -24.20
C LEU A 30 -22.49 -23.43 -23.62
N ASP A 31 -22.74 -22.75 -22.50
CA ASP A 31 -24.05 -22.78 -21.83
C ASP A 31 -24.22 -21.57 -20.91
N ASP A 32 -24.92 -20.55 -21.40
CA ASP A 32 -25.19 -19.32 -20.67
C ASP A 32 -26.23 -19.51 -19.54
N ASN A 33 -27.05 -20.56 -19.61
CA ASN A 33 -28.17 -20.77 -18.70
C ASN A 33 -27.77 -21.49 -17.40
N HIS A 34 -26.60 -22.13 -17.36
CA HIS A 34 -26.13 -22.85 -16.18
C HIS A 34 -25.49 -21.91 -15.13
N ARG A 35 -26.31 -21.11 -14.45
CA ARG A 35 -25.89 -20.06 -13.49
C ARG A 35 -24.83 -20.50 -12.46
N ARG A 36 -25.04 -21.60 -11.74
CA ARG A 36 -24.10 -22.05 -10.67
C ARG A 36 -22.75 -22.52 -11.22
N TYR A 37 -22.75 -23.17 -12.38
CA TYR A 37 -21.55 -23.64 -13.06
C TYR A 37 -20.77 -22.47 -13.65
N ASN A 38 -21.48 -21.52 -14.27
CA ASN A 38 -20.91 -20.29 -14.77
C ASN A 38 -20.29 -19.45 -13.66
N ALA A 39 -20.91 -19.38 -12.48
CA ALA A 39 -20.31 -18.76 -11.30
C ALA A 39 -18.94 -19.38 -10.95
N SER A 40 -18.82 -20.71 -11.00
CA SER A 40 -17.56 -21.41 -10.74
C SER A 40 -16.49 -21.13 -11.79
N ILE A 41 -16.87 -21.11 -13.08
CA ILE A 41 -15.94 -20.79 -14.17
C ILE A 41 -15.47 -19.33 -14.06
N LEU A 42 -16.38 -18.39 -13.88
CA LEU A 42 -16.08 -16.97 -13.68
C LEU A 42 -15.13 -16.78 -12.50
N GLY A 43 -15.37 -17.46 -11.38
CA GLY A 43 -14.48 -17.44 -10.23
C GLY A 43 -13.06 -17.91 -10.60
N ASN A 44 -12.92 -19.00 -11.35
CA ASN A 44 -11.61 -19.52 -11.76
C ASN A 44 -10.92 -18.65 -12.82
N ARG A 45 -11.67 -18.06 -13.76
CA ARG A 45 -11.15 -17.09 -14.72
C ARG A 45 -10.67 -15.82 -14.03
N ALA A 46 -11.38 -15.35 -13.00
CA ALA A 46 -10.90 -14.27 -12.14
C ALA A 46 -9.56 -14.58 -11.48
N ALA A 47 -9.32 -15.84 -11.07
CA ALA A 47 -8.02 -16.24 -10.55
C ALA A 47 -6.91 -16.19 -11.61
N ALA A 48 -7.22 -16.58 -12.85
CA ALA A 48 -6.28 -16.44 -13.97
C ALA A 48 -5.96 -14.96 -14.24
N TYR A 49 -6.97 -14.09 -14.23
CA TYR A 49 -6.76 -12.65 -14.36
C TYR A 49 -5.94 -12.06 -13.22
N MET A 50 -6.15 -12.49 -11.98
CA MET A 50 -5.32 -12.07 -10.84
C MET A 50 -3.84 -12.45 -11.06
N ALA A 51 -3.57 -13.65 -11.55
CA ALA A 51 -2.21 -14.10 -11.84
C ALA A 51 -1.56 -13.35 -13.02
N LEU A 52 -2.38 -12.81 -13.92
CA LEU A 52 -1.96 -11.92 -15.02
C LEU A 52 -1.92 -10.42 -14.63
N ASN A 53 -2.14 -10.09 -13.34
CA ASN A 53 -2.27 -8.71 -12.84
C ASN A 53 -3.41 -7.89 -13.51
N GLN A 54 -4.39 -8.55 -14.12
CA GLN A 54 -5.55 -7.93 -14.77
C GLN A 54 -6.71 -7.79 -13.78
N TYR A 55 -6.49 -7.03 -12.70
CA TYR A 55 -7.42 -6.96 -11.56
C TYR A 55 -8.82 -6.44 -11.92
N ASP A 56 -8.94 -5.51 -12.87
CA ASP A 56 -10.24 -4.99 -13.30
C ASP A 56 -11.13 -6.06 -13.92
N LYS A 57 -10.53 -6.93 -14.76
CA LYS A 57 -11.24 -8.06 -15.34
C LYS A 57 -11.61 -9.09 -14.27
N ALA A 58 -10.70 -9.33 -13.32
CA ALA A 58 -10.97 -10.23 -12.20
C ALA A 58 -12.16 -9.76 -11.36
N ILE A 59 -12.25 -8.44 -11.06
CA ILE A 59 -13.37 -7.86 -10.32
C ILE A 59 -14.68 -8.00 -11.10
N LYS A 60 -14.68 -7.77 -12.42
CA LYS A 60 -15.87 -7.97 -13.27
C LYS A 60 -16.38 -9.41 -13.22
N ASP A 61 -15.49 -10.38 -13.36
CA ASP A 61 -15.83 -11.80 -13.27
C ASP A 61 -16.34 -12.18 -11.87
N CYS A 62 -15.71 -11.66 -10.82
CA CYS A 62 -16.17 -11.87 -9.45
C CYS A 62 -17.59 -11.31 -9.22
N ASN A 63 -17.87 -10.11 -9.74
CA ASN A 63 -19.20 -9.49 -9.65
C ASN A 63 -20.25 -10.34 -10.37
N ALA A 64 -19.97 -10.79 -11.59
CA ALA A 64 -20.86 -11.67 -12.34
C ALA A 64 -21.08 -13.02 -11.61
N ALA A 65 -20.03 -13.63 -11.05
CA ALA A 65 -20.17 -14.85 -10.28
C ALA A 65 -21.04 -14.69 -9.03
N LEU A 66 -20.95 -13.55 -8.34
CA LEU A 66 -21.75 -13.24 -7.16
C LEU A 66 -23.21 -12.91 -7.49
N GLN A 67 -23.53 -12.46 -8.72
CA GLN A 67 -24.92 -12.35 -9.17
C GLN A 67 -25.61 -13.73 -9.25
N TYR A 68 -24.88 -14.76 -9.68
CA TYR A 68 -25.41 -16.12 -9.76
C TYR A 68 -25.38 -16.84 -8.41
N HIS A 69 -24.33 -16.62 -7.62
CA HIS A 69 -24.15 -17.25 -6.32
C HIS A 69 -23.72 -16.20 -5.28
N PRO A 70 -24.69 -15.51 -4.63
CA PRO A 70 -24.39 -14.40 -3.72
C PRO A 70 -23.46 -14.74 -2.56
N VAL A 71 -23.43 -16.00 -2.13
CA VAL A 71 -22.56 -16.46 -1.03
C VAL A 71 -21.44 -17.35 -1.56
N TYR A 72 -20.67 -16.88 -2.54
CA TYR A 72 -19.56 -17.65 -3.09
C TYR A 72 -18.23 -17.25 -2.45
N PHE A 73 -17.91 -17.90 -1.32
CA PHE A 73 -16.76 -17.59 -0.48
C PHE A 73 -15.42 -17.44 -1.20
N LYS A 74 -15.11 -18.34 -2.15
CA LYS A 74 -13.85 -18.26 -2.93
C LYS A 74 -13.78 -16.99 -3.78
N VAL A 75 -14.91 -16.55 -4.31
CA VAL A 75 -15.01 -15.36 -5.15
C VAL A 75 -14.98 -14.09 -4.32
N LEU A 76 -15.65 -14.07 -3.15
CA LEU A 76 -15.57 -12.94 -2.21
C LEU A 76 -14.12 -12.65 -1.82
N LEU A 77 -13.35 -13.66 -1.41
CA LEU A 77 -11.95 -13.47 -1.04
C LEU A 77 -11.08 -13.00 -2.22
N ARG A 78 -11.33 -13.51 -3.44
CA ARG A 78 -10.63 -13.07 -4.65
C ARG A 78 -10.91 -11.60 -4.96
N ARG A 79 -12.19 -11.19 -4.88
CA ARG A 79 -12.61 -9.80 -5.11
C ARG A 79 -12.04 -8.85 -4.05
N ALA A 80 -12.07 -9.24 -2.78
CA ALA A 80 -11.47 -8.49 -1.68
C ALA A 80 -9.98 -8.21 -1.92
N ARG A 81 -9.21 -9.21 -2.37
CA ARG A 81 -7.78 -9.08 -2.67
C ARG A 81 -7.52 -8.24 -3.93
N CYS A 82 -8.37 -8.33 -4.94
CA CYS A 82 -8.29 -7.44 -6.11
C CYS A 82 -8.51 -5.99 -5.71
N TYR A 83 -9.55 -5.72 -4.90
CA TYR A 83 -9.82 -4.37 -4.39
C TYR A 83 -8.67 -3.85 -3.53
N TYR A 84 -8.09 -4.68 -2.67
CA TYR A 84 -6.90 -4.29 -1.89
C TYR A 84 -5.74 -3.87 -2.81
N THR A 85 -5.47 -4.66 -3.86
CA THR A 85 -4.37 -4.38 -4.81
C THR A 85 -4.61 -3.08 -5.61
N GLN A 86 -5.87 -2.72 -5.86
CA GLN A 86 -6.24 -1.45 -6.49
C GLN A 86 -6.41 -0.29 -5.49
N ASN A 87 -6.05 -0.45 -4.22
CA ASN A 87 -6.27 0.53 -3.15
C ASN A 87 -7.74 0.89 -2.88
N HIS A 88 -8.68 0.07 -3.34
CA HIS A 88 -10.11 0.16 -3.03
C HIS A 88 -10.38 -0.47 -1.65
N TYR A 89 -9.79 0.13 -0.62
CA TYR A 89 -9.74 -0.49 0.71
C TYR A 89 -11.12 -0.66 1.36
N LYS A 90 -12.05 0.26 1.10
CA LYS A 90 -13.39 0.22 1.68
C LYS A 90 -14.15 -1.02 1.19
N GLU A 91 -14.13 -1.24 -0.12
CA GLU A 91 -14.74 -2.38 -0.80
C GLU A 91 -14.06 -3.70 -0.39
N SER A 92 -12.73 -3.69 -0.25
CA SER A 92 -11.97 -4.84 0.22
C SER A 92 -12.36 -5.28 1.64
N VAL A 93 -12.44 -4.34 2.59
CA VAL A 93 -12.87 -4.63 3.98
C VAL A 93 -14.30 -5.19 3.99
N ALA A 94 -15.21 -4.60 3.21
CA ALA A 94 -16.60 -5.05 3.15
C ALA A 94 -16.72 -6.51 2.67
N ASP A 95 -15.97 -6.93 1.65
CA ASP A 95 -15.98 -8.32 1.17
C ASP A 95 -15.42 -9.30 2.21
N PHE A 96 -14.39 -8.91 2.96
CA PHE A 96 -13.85 -9.72 4.06
C PHE A 96 -14.84 -9.85 5.22
N ASP A 97 -15.49 -8.76 5.61
CA ASP A 97 -16.51 -8.77 6.67
C ASP A 97 -17.73 -9.61 6.24
N GLU A 98 -18.16 -9.52 4.97
CA GLU A 98 -19.23 -10.37 4.42
C GLU A 98 -18.86 -11.85 4.44
N TYR A 99 -17.62 -12.20 4.04
CA TYR A 99 -17.11 -13.57 4.15
C TYR A 99 -17.18 -14.07 5.59
N MET A 100 -16.64 -13.30 6.55
CA MET A 100 -16.60 -13.71 7.96
C MET A 100 -17.98 -13.82 8.59
N ALA A 101 -18.94 -12.98 8.19
CA ALA A 101 -20.31 -13.01 8.69
C ALA A 101 -21.09 -14.24 8.18
N LYS A 102 -20.83 -14.67 6.94
CA LYS A 102 -21.59 -15.76 6.29
C LYS A 102 -20.90 -17.13 6.39
N ALA A 103 -19.59 -17.17 6.63
CA ALA A 103 -18.84 -18.41 6.71
C ALA A 103 -19.30 -19.25 7.92
N LYS A 104 -19.81 -20.46 7.65
CA LYS A 104 -20.24 -21.43 8.67
C LYS A 104 -19.06 -22.25 9.19
N VAL A 105 -17.99 -21.56 9.62
CA VAL A 105 -16.76 -22.18 10.13
C VAL A 105 -16.46 -21.64 11.52
N ALA A 106 -15.66 -22.36 12.30
CA ALA A 106 -15.31 -21.90 13.63
C ALA A 106 -14.52 -20.57 13.53
N PRO A 107 -14.64 -19.67 14.53
CA PRO A 107 -13.86 -18.42 14.53
C PRO A 107 -12.34 -18.63 14.40
N ASP A 108 -11.84 -19.78 14.86
CA ASP A 108 -10.43 -20.17 14.76
C ASP A 108 -9.98 -20.36 13.30
N ASP A 109 -10.84 -20.98 12.48
CA ASP A 109 -10.57 -21.21 11.05
C ASP A 109 -10.51 -19.90 10.25
N LEU A 110 -11.15 -18.84 10.75
CA LEU A 110 -11.18 -17.50 10.15
C LEU A 110 -9.95 -16.65 10.48
N ARG A 111 -9.01 -17.14 11.31
CA ARG A 111 -7.84 -16.35 11.74
C ARG A 111 -7.05 -15.75 10.58
N HIS A 112 -6.87 -16.50 9.50
CA HIS A 112 -6.13 -16.04 8.32
C HIS A 112 -6.86 -14.90 7.61
N VAL A 113 -8.17 -15.03 7.37
CA VAL A 113 -9.00 -13.98 6.76
C VAL A 113 -9.07 -12.74 7.63
N ARG A 114 -9.23 -12.92 8.94
CA ARG A 114 -9.25 -11.80 9.90
C ARG A 114 -7.95 -11.01 9.86
N ARG A 115 -6.79 -11.68 9.80
CA ARG A 115 -5.48 -11.02 9.67
C ARG A 115 -5.36 -10.21 8.38
N GLU A 116 -5.80 -10.77 7.24
CA GLU A 116 -5.83 -10.04 5.97
C GLU A 116 -6.73 -8.80 6.07
N ARG A 117 -7.97 -8.96 6.57
CA ARG A 117 -8.92 -7.86 6.77
C ARG A 117 -8.35 -6.75 7.66
N ASP A 118 -7.73 -7.11 8.79
CA ASP A 118 -7.13 -6.16 9.73
C ASP A 118 -5.94 -5.42 9.09
N GLN A 119 -5.19 -6.07 8.20
CA GLN A 119 -4.12 -5.43 7.43
C GLN A 119 -4.69 -4.40 6.44
N VAL A 120 -5.73 -4.77 5.69
CA VAL A 120 -6.44 -3.86 4.78
C VAL A 120 -6.99 -2.65 5.55
N GLN A 121 -7.60 -2.86 6.72
CA GLN A 121 -8.13 -1.78 7.55
C GLN A 121 -7.03 -0.81 8.00
N LYS A 122 -5.86 -1.32 8.41
CA LYS A 122 -4.71 -0.47 8.76
C LYS A 122 -4.23 0.37 7.60
N ASP A 123 -4.12 -0.22 6.41
CA ASP A 123 -3.68 0.49 5.20
C ASP A 123 -4.74 1.50 4.74
N TRP A 124 -6.04 1.21 4.93
CA TRP A 124 -7.12 2.16 4.70
C TRP A 124 -7.03 3.38 5.61
N ASP A 125 -6.81 3.16 6.91
CA ASP A 125 -6.72 4.25 7.88
C ASP A 125 -5.45 5.08 7.69
N ARG A 126 -4.35 4.46 7.22
CA ARG A 126 -3.16 5.17 6.74
C ARG A 126 -3.50 6.04 5.52
N SER A 127 -4.17 5.48 4.51
CA SER A 127 -4.59 6.21 3.30
C SER A 127 -5.47 7.44 3.61
N LYS A 128 -6.43 7.30 4.55
CA LYS A 128 -7.28 8.43 5.00
C LYS A 128 -6.48 9.54 5.66
N TYR A 129 -5.43 9.19 6.40
CA TYR A 129 -4.59 10.16 7.08
C TYR A 129 -3.85 11.06 6.08
N HIS A 130 -3.31 10.49 5.00
CA HIS A 130 -2.67 11.26 3.91
C HIS A 130 -3.66 12.23 3.26
N ARG A 131 -4.86 11.74 2.91
CA ARG A 131 -5.89 12.57 2.27
C ARG A 131 -6.39 13.71 3.16
N ARG A 132 -6.66 13.45 4.43
CA ARG A 132 -7.25 14.44 5.35
C ARG A 132 -6.28 15.57 5.69
N ASN A 133 -4.98 15.28 5.70
CA ASN A 133 -3.98 16.26 6.07
C ASN A 133 -3.35 16.95 4.85
N GLY A 134 -3.54 16.44 3.62
CA GLY A 134 -3.04 17.06 2.39
C GLY A 134 -1.54 16.89 2.15
N TRP A 135 -0.95 15.79 2.63
CA TRP A 135 0.50 15.54 2.52
C TRP A 135 0.76 14.26 1.71
N ASP A 136 1.44 14.41 0.57
CA ASP A 136 1.99 13.32 -0.23
C ASP A 136 3.25 12.75 0.45
N ASP A 137 3.20 11.47 0.86
CA ASP A 137 4.37 10.76 1.42
C ASP A 137 5.54 10.74 0.41
N ASP A 138 5.27 10.83 -0.90
CA ASP A 138 6.27 10.93 -1.97
C ASP A 138 7.19 12.16 -1.79
N PHE A 139 6.68 13.28 -1.28
CA PHE A 139 7.50 14.47 -0.99
C PHE A 139 8.44 14.24 0.20
N TYR A 140 7.98 13.51 1.22
CA TYR A 140 8.81 13.14 2.39
C TYR A 140 9.90 12.14 2.01
N TYR A 141 9.56 11.08 1.27
CA TYR A 141 10.54 10.11 0.79
C TYR A 141 11.52 10.71 -0.24
N SER A 142 11.08 11.64 -1.09
CA SER A 142 11.94 12.36 -2.04
C SER A 142 12.94 13.30 -1.32
N SER A 143 12.51 14.01 -0.29
CA SER A 143 13.39 14.87 0.54
C SER A 143 14.35 14.09 1.45
N HIS A 144 14.03 12.82 1.78
CA HIS A 144 14.85 11.94 2.61
C HIS A 144 15.73 10.96 1.82
N GLN A 145 15.78 11.06 0.48
CA GLN A 145 16.83 10.41 -0.30
C GLN A 145 18.18 11.07 0.03
N ARG A 146 18.81 10.63 1.13
CA ARG A 146 20.20 10.96 1.41
C ARG A 146 21.03 10.49 0.23
N ARG A 147 21.80 11.44 -0.33
CA ARG A 147 22.82 11.17 -1.35
C ARG A 147 23.57 9.90 -0.95
N PRO A 148 23.82 8.94 -1.87
CA PRO A 148 24.67 7.81 -1.56
C PRO A 148 25.98 8.33 -0.98
N LYS A 149 26.39 7.80 0.18
CA LYS A 149 27.67 8.17 0.80
C LYS A 149 28.77 8.05 -0.26
N ALA A 150 29.51 9.13 -0.48
CA ALA A 150 30.62 9.15 -1.41
C ALA A 150 31.58 8.01 -1.04
N ARG A 151 31.60 6.95 -1.87
CA ARG A 151 32.67 5.96 -1.80
C ARG A 151 33.98 6.69 -2.10
N HIS A 152 35.02 6.40 -1.33
CA HIS A 152 36.35 6.94 -1.54
C HIS A 152 36.73 6.84 -3.03
N ARG A 153 36.98 8.00 -3.64
CA ARG A 153 37.39 8.15 -5.03
C ARG A 153 38.79 7.53 -5.18
N SER A 154 38.88 6.36 -5.81
CA SER A 154 40.13 5.87 -6.35
C SER A 154 40.58 6.82 -7.49
N LYS A 155 41.85 7.22 -7.43
CA LYS A 155 42.48 8.14 -8.39
C LYS A 155 42.56 7.46 -9.76
N ALA A 156 42.01 8.08 -10.81
CA ALA A 156 42.44 7.82 -12.18
C ALA A 156 42.05 8.95 -13.15
N HIS A 157 43.07 9.40 -13.87
CA HIS A 157 43.14 10.07 -15.17
C HIS A 157 42.67 11.53 -15.41
N LYS A 158 43.59 12.21 -16.10
CA LYS A 158 43.66 13.59 -16.58
C LYS A 158 42.87 13.71 -17.89
N HIS A 159 42.14 14.81 -18.07
CA HIS A 159 42.13 15.68 -19.26
C HIS A 159 41.25 16.90 -18.93
N ALA A 160 41.81 18.10 -19.13
CA ALA A 160 41.19 19.35 -18.76
C ALA A 160 40.23 19.83 -19.87
N GLY A 161 38.96 20.01 -19.49
CA GLY A 161 37.94 20.76 -20.20
C GLY A 161 37.15 21.57 -19.17
N ASP A 162 36.63 22.73 -19.57
CA ASP A 162 35.94 23.68 -18.69
C ASP A 162 34.76 23.02 -17.94
N PRO A 163 34.70 23.00 -16.59
CA PRO A 163 33.82 22.11 -15.84
C PRO A 163 32.33 22.48 -15.86
N TYR A 164 31.96 23.63 -16.44
CA TYR A 164 30.63 24.21 -16.26
C TYR A 164 29.61 23.86 -17.35
N GLU A 165 30.02 23.18 -18.43
CA GLU A 165 29.17 23.02 -19.62
C GLU A 165 28.31 21.75 -19.67
N GLN A 166 28.44 20.82 -18.73
CA GLN A 166 27.66 19.56 -18.71
C GLN A 166 27.17 19.13 -17.31
N ALA A 167 27.09 20.05 -16.34
CA ALA A 167 26.51 19.71 -15.05
C ALA A 167 24.98 19.59 -15.18
N PRO A 168 24.34 18.48 -14.73
CA PRO A 168 22.89 18.40 -14.67
C PRO A 168 22.35 19.58 -13.83
N PRO A 169 21.18 20.14 -14.16
CA PRO A 169 20.61 21.25 -13.41
C PRO A 169 20.60 20.88 -11.93
N ARG A 170 21.09 21.81 -11.08
CA ARG A 170 21.09 21.58 -9.64
C ARG A 170 19.67 21.18 -9.23
N PRO A 171 19.47 20.06 -8.52
CA PRO A 171 18.14 19.71 -8.04
C PRO A 171 17.60 20.89 -7.22
N PRO A 172 16.30 21.19 -7.32
CA PRO A 172 15.71 22.29 -6.57
C PRO A 172 16.04 22.13 -5.09
N TYR A 173 16.50 23.22 -4.46
CA TYR A 173 16.80 23.23 -3.03
C TYR A 173 15.52 22.88 -2.25
N VAL A 174 15.54 21.72 -1.57
CA VAL A 174 14.51 21.34 -0.61
C VAL A 174 15.04 21.69 0.79
N PRO A 175 14.43 22.66 1.49
CA PRO A 175 14.82 22.97 2.86
C PRO A 175 14.64 21.72 3.74
N PRO A 176 15.52 21.50 4.74
CA PRO A 176 15.34 20.42 5.71
C PRO A 176 13.99 20.59 6.42
N LEU A 177 13.28 19.47 6.64
CA LEU A 177 11.98 19.51 7.30
C LEU A 177 12.11 20.02 8.73
N THR A 178 11.16 20.86 9.11
CA THR A 178 11.04 21.35 10.48
C THR A 178 10.53 20.24 11.41
N HIS A 179 10.80 20.36 12.72
CA HIS A 179 10.35 19.39 13.71
C HIS A 179 8.80 19.25 13.74
N TYR A 180 8.09 20.35 13.44
CA TYR A 180 6.64 20.37 13.28
C TYR A 180 6.16 19.55 12.08
N GLN A 181 6.84 19.68 10.95
CA GLN A 181 6.55 18.90 9.75
C GLN A 181 6.85 17.41 9.96
N VAL A 182 7.94 17.08 10.65
CA VAL A 182 8.28 15.67 10.99
C VAL A 182 7.21 15.04 11.89
N LEU A 183 6.71 15.77 12.91
CA LEU A 183 5.62 15.30 13.78
C LEU A 183 4.22 15.48 13.18
N ARG A 184 4.11 15.98 11.95
CA ARG A 184 2.85 16.18 11.23
C ARG A 184 1.83 17.03 12.02
N VAL A 185 2.31 18.11 12.63
CA VAL A 185 1.52 19.09 13.39
C VAL A 185 1.85 20.51 12.94
N PRO A 186 0.91 21.47 13.03
CA PRO A 186 1.22 22.87 12.75
C PRO A 186 2.19 23.44 13.79
N SER A 187 2.91 24.53 13.44
CA SER A 187 3.77 25.25 14.38
C SER A 187 3.01 25.84 15.58
N THR A 188 1.69 26.01 15.46
CA THR A 188 0.79 26.45 16.53
C THR A 188 0.28 25.33 17.43
N ALA A 189 0.68 24.07 17.19
CA ALA A 189 0.15 22.93 17.93
C ALA A 189 0.47 22.98 19.43
N THR A 190 -0.50 22.55 20.23
CA THR A 190 -0.36 22.40 21.68
C THR A 190 0.48 21.17 22.04
N GLN A 191 1.01 21.12 23.27
CA GLN A 191 1.77 19.97 23.75
C GLN A 191 0.95 18.67 23.73
N ALA A 192 -0.36 18.75 23.96
CA ALA A 192 -1.27 17.61 23.88
C ALA A 192 -1.36 17.06 22.45
N GLU A 193 -1.44 17.93 21.45
CA GLU A 193 -1.50 17.56 20.03
C GLU A 193 -0.16 16.99 19.54
N ILE A 194 0.96 17.60 19.93
CA ILE A 194 2.32 17.11 19.65
C ILE A 194 2.48 15.68 20.20
N LYS A 195 2.11 15.46 21.47
CA LYS A 195 2.17 14.14 22.12
C LYS A 195 1.23 13.12 21.49
N LYS A 196 0.02 13.54 21.13
CA LYS A 196 -0.96 12.68 20.43
C LYS A 196 -0.45 12.26 19.06
N SER A 197 0.14 13.20 18.30
CA SER A 197 0.71 12.91 16.98
C SER A 197 1.89 11.97 17.07
N TYR A 198 2.86 12.25 17.96
CA TYR A 198 4.02 11.38 18.17
C TYR A 198 3.60 9.95 18.53
N ARG A 199 2.68 9.77 19.49
CA ARG A 199 2.18 8.44 19.86
C ARG A 199 1.58 7.69 18.66
N LYS A 200 0.83 8.40 17.82
CA LYS A 200 0.21 7.80 16.63
C LYS A 200 1.27 7.38 15.60
N LEU A 201 2.26 8.24 15.33
CA LEU A 201 3.35 7.95 14.40
C LEU A 201 4.25 6.83 14.91
N ALA A 202 4.62 6.86 16.19
CA ALA A 202 5.42 5.82 16.83
C ALA A 202 4.74 4.44 16.73
N LEU A 203 3.41 4.36 16.80
CA LEU A 203 2.67 3.10 16.61
C LEU A 203 2.69 2.59 15.16
N LEU A 204 2.75 3.51 14.18
CA LEU A 204 2.75 3.18 12.75
C LEU A 204 4.13 2.77 12.25
N TYR A 205 5.19 3.44 12.74
CA TYR A 205 6.56 3.31 12.25
C TYR A 205 7.52 2.69 13.29
N HIS A 206 7.00 2.04 14.33
CA HIS A 206 7.82 1.37 15.33
C HIS A 206 8.82 0.40 14.67
N PRO A 207 10.09 0.35 15.11
CA PRO A 207 11.11 -0.51 14.50
C PRO A 207 10.71 -1.99 14.44
N ASP A 208 10.01 -2.51 15.46
CA ASP A 208 9.51 -3.91 15.44
C ASP A 208 8.44 -4.19 14.37
N LYS A 209 7.83 -3.15 13.79
CA LYS A 209 6.80 -3.26 12.74
C LYS A 209 7.28 -2.70 11.40
N ALA A 210 8.46 -2.09 11.36
CA ALA A 210 9.06 -1.49 10.18
C ALA A 210 9.32 -2.58 9.13
N LYS A 211 8.78 -2.41 7.91
CA LYS A 211 9.01 -3.35 6.80
C LYS A 211 10.20 -2.91 5.95
N THR A 212 10.60 -1.66 6.08
CA THR A 212 11.66 -1.04 5.28
C THR A 212 12.67 -0.32 6.18
N THR A 213 13.90 -0.16 5.70
CA THR A 213 14.93 0.63 6.39
C THR A 213 14.50 2.08 6.60
N GLN A 214 13.66 2.61 5.70
CA GLN A 214 13.18 3.99 5.73
C GLN A 214 12.18 4.24 6.88
N ASP A 215 11.32 3.26 7.21
CA ASP A 215 10.42 3.36 8.37
C ASP A 215 11.20 3.58 9.68
N GLY A 216 12.36 2.91 9.81
CA GLY A 216 13.23 3.05 10.98
C GLY A 216 13.98 4.38 11.05
N GLU A 217 14.30 4.99 9.92
CA GLU A 217 14.88 6.35 9.88
C GLU A 217 13.82 7.39 10.24
N LEU A 218 12.61 7.27 9.68
CA LEU A 218 11.48 8.12 10.05
C LEU A 218 11.15 8.05 11.55
N PHE A 219 11.28 6.86 12.16
CA PHE A 219 11.13 6.72 13.61
C PHE A 219 12.18 7.52 14.40
N LYS A 220 13.44 7.54 13.96
CA LYS A 220 14.49 8.34 14.61
C LYS A 220 14.21 9.83 14.50
N ASP A 221 13.83 10.29 13.31
CA ASP A 221 13.56 11.71 13.06
C ASP A 221 12.35 12.19 13.86
N MET A 222 11.27 11.39 13.93
CA MET A 222 10.11 11.75 14.77
C MET A 222 10.44 11.74 16.26
N SER A 223 11.29 10.81 16.74
CA SER A 223 11.70 10.80 18.14
C SER A 223 12.57 12.01 18.48
N ALA A 224 13.48 12.40 17.59
CA ALA A 224 14.26 13.64 17.73
C ALA A 224 13.36 14.88 17.73
N ALA A 225 12.40 14.94 16.80
CA ALA A 225 11.44 16.03 16.73
C ALA A 225 10.60 16.16 18.00
N TYR A 226 10.11 15.04 18.53
CA TYR A 226 9.35 15.00 19.78
C TYR A 226 10.20 15.38 20.99
N ALA A 227 11.47 15.00 21.05
CA ALA A 227 12.36 15.35 22.15
C ALA A 227 12.49 16.87 22.33
N VAL A 228 12.55 17.62 21.23
CA VAL A 228 12.58 19.10 21.25
C VAL A 228 11.19 19.68 21.50
N LEU A 229 10.18 19.25 20.75
CA LEU A 229 8.85 19.90 20.79
C LEU A 229 8.03 19.55 22.04
N SER A 230 8.31 18.42 22.70
CA SER A 230 7.56 18.01 23.91
C SER A 230 7.93 18.80 25.16
N ASN A 231 9.09 19.48 25.16
CA ASN A 231 9.51 20.38 26.23
C ASN A 231 9.24 21.83 25.80
N GLU A 232 8.50 22.57 26.62
CA GLU A 232 8.06 23.93 26.29
C GLU A 232 9.22 24.93 26.14
N GLN A 233 10.27 24.76 26.95
CA GLN A 233 11.48 25.60 26.86
C GLN A 233 12.26 25.31 25.58
N LEU A 234 12.46 24.03 25.24
CA LEU A 234 13.18 23.63 24.01
C LEU A 234 12.38 23.98 22.75
N LYS A 235 11.06 23.87 22.81
CA LYS A 235 10.15 24.34 21.77
C LYS A 235 10.29 25.84 21.56
N ALA A 236 10.29 26.64 22.62
CA ALA A 236 10.43 28.09 22.52
C ALA A 236 11.79 28.51 21.93
N THR A 237 12.88 27.84 22.31
CA THR A 237 14.20 28.08 21.69
C THR A 237 14.19 27.70 20.22
N TYR A 238 13.62 26.54 19.88
CA TYR A 238 13.50 26.09 18.50
C TYR A 238 12.65 27.05 17.64
N ASP A 239 11.54 27.56 18.17
CA ASP A 239 10.68 28.53 17.49
C ASP A 239 11.39 29.88 17.27
N LYS A 240 12.22 30.29 18.22
CA LYS A 240 13.07 31.47 18.09
C LYS A 240 14.09 31.26 16.97
N ASP A 241 14.79 30.13 16.96
CA ASP A 241 15.77 29.81 15.93
C ASP A 241 15.13 29.71 14.54
N LEU A 242 13.91 29.16 14.45
CA LEU A 242 13.18 29.09 13.19
C LEU A 242 12.78 30.47 12.64
N ARG A 243 12.56 31.46 13.52
CA ARG A 243 12.19 32.84 13.15
C ARG A 243 13.40 33.72 12.80
N TYR A 244 14.55 33.47 13.41
CA TYR A 244 15.74 34.34 13.29
C TYR A 244 16.96 33.69 12.63
N GLY A 245 16.95 32.38 12.40
CA GLY A 245 18.09 31.60 11.89
C GLY A 245 18.06 31.27 10.39
N GLY A 246 17.18 31.91 9.61
CA GLY A 246 17.14 31.75 8.15
C GLY A 246 18.11 32.70 7.45
N HIS A 247 19.36 32.26 7.26
CA HIS A 247 20.32 32.83 6.31
C HIS A 247 20.71 31.78 5.27
#